data_AF-A0A4R6H9P4-F1
#
_entry.id   AF-A0A4R6H9P4-F1
#
_cell.length_a   1.000
_cell.length_b   1.000
_cell.length_c   1.000
_cell.angle_alpha   90.00
_cell.angle_beta   90.00
_cell.angle_gamma   90.00
#
_symmetry.space_group_name_H-M   'P 1'
#
loop_
_entity.id
_entity.type
_entity.pdbx_description
1 polymer ?
#
loop_
_entity_poly.entity_id
_entity_poly.type
_entity_poly.pdbx_seq_one_letter_code
_entity_poly.pdbx_strand_id
1 'polypeptide(L)'
;MSDNAIILCIVLAAVAVVAAVFIRRARRHRETIAQAAAPEEITIEVHPKEQSAEDIYMLRHIYLEREPFKGTLTVRVRPEYVDRIRKITATIGDNHLPISDYVDKVLKAHFDDNREIINALYREKAGELFKTGE
;
A
#
# COMPACT_ATOMS: atom_id res chain seq x y z
N MET A 1 -4.31 -50.74 29.93
CA MET A 1 -4.13 -49.39 29.36
C MET A 1 -2.71 -48.99 29.66
N SER A 2 -1.86 -48.89 28.64
CA SER A 2 -0.42 -48.64 28.83
C SER A 2 -0.19 -47.22 29.32
N ASP A 3 0.75 -47.05 30.24
CA ASP A 3 1.06 -45.77 30.90
C ASP A 3 1.34 -44.63 29.90
N ASN A 4 1.79 -44.97 28.70
CA ASN A 4 1.99 -44.05 27.58
C ASN A 4 0.69 -43.38 27.11
N ALA A 5 -0.43 -44.10 27.11
CA ALA A 5 -1.74 -43.55 26.77
C ALA A 5 -2.24 -42.58 27.85
N ILE A 6 -1.92 -42.86 29.12
CA ILE A 6 -2.26 -41.99 30.24
C ILE A 6 -1.43 -40.70 30.17
N ILE A 7 -0.12 -40.81 29.93
CA ILE A 7 0.78 -39.64 29.77
C ILE A 7 0.36 -38.80 28.57
N LEU A 8 0.04 -39.41 27.42
CA LEU A 8 -0.42 -38.69 26.23
C LEU A 8 -1.72 -37.91 26.51
N CYS A 9 -2.68 -38.51 27.22
CA CYS A 9 -3.92 -37.84 27.61
C CYS A 9 -3.67 -36.67 28.55
N ILE A 10 -2.74 -36.80 29.51
CA ILE A 10 -2.37 -35.71 30.43
C ILE A 10 -1.72 -34.55 29.66
N VAL A 11 -0.81 -34.84 28.73
CA VAL A 11 -0.14 -33.81 27.91
C VAL A 11 -1.14 -33.10 27.01
N LEU A 12 -2.05 -33.83 26.36
CA LEU A 12 -3.10 -33.23 25.53
C LEU A 12 -4.04 -32.34 26.34
N ALA A 13 -4.43 -32.79 27.54
CA ALA A 13 -5.25 -31.98 28.45
C ALA A 13 -4.53 -30.70 28.88
N ALA A 14 -3.23 -30.78 29.20
CA ALA A 14 -2.43 -29.62 29.58
C ALA A 14 -2.31 -28.60 28.43
N VAL A 15 -2.05 -29.05 27.20
CA VAL A 15 -1.98 -28.20 26.01
C VAL A 15 -3.33 -27.53 25.73
N ALA A 16 -4.43 -28.27 25.85
CA ALA A 16 -5.77 -27.73 25.66
C ALA A 16 -6.11 -26.64 26.70
N VAL A 17 -5.72 -26.83 27.96
CA VAL A 17 -5.91 -25.83 29.03
C VAL A 17 -5.09 -24.57 28.73
N VAL A 18 -3.82 -24.72 28.32
CA VAL A 18 -2.96 -23.59 27.96
C VAL A 18 -3.54 -22.82 26.76
N ALA A 19 -3.95 -23.52 25.70
CA ALA A 19 -4.60 -22.90 24.54
C ALA A 19 -5.90 -22.17 24.92
N ALA A 20 -6.73 -22.76 25.78
CA ALA A 20 -7.95 -22.12 26.28
C ALA A 20 -7.64 -20.87 27.11
N VAL A 21 -6.56 -20.86 27.89
CA VAL A 21 -6.08 -19.68 28.63
C VAL A 21 -5.60 -18.58 27.67
N PHE A 22 -4.84 -18.92 26.62
CA PHE A 22 -4.42 -17.95 25.60
C PHE A 22 -5.60 -17.37 24.84
N ILE A 23 -6.58 -18.19 24.44
CA ILE A 23 -7.81 -17.73 23.77
C ILE A 23 -8.65 -16.85 24.71
N ARG A 24 -8.79 -17.23 25.99
CA ARG A 24 -9.46 -16.39 26.99
C ARG A 24 -8.71 -15.08 27.22
N ARG A 25 -7.38 -15.10 27.29
CA ARG A 25 -6.55 -13.90 27.47
C ARG A 25 -6.63 -12.98 26.26
N ALA A 26 -6.63 -13.54 25.05
CA ALA A 26 -6.83 -12.79 23.80
C ALA A 26 -8.24 -12.19 23.72
N ARG A 27 -9.28 -12.94 24.12
CA ARG A 27 -10.65 -12.42 24.24
C ARG A 27 -10.78 -11.35 25.31
N ARG A 28 -10.23 -11.56 26.52
CA ARG A 28 -10.20 -10.54 27.58
C ARG A 28 -9.44 -9.30 27.19
N HIS A 29 -8.33 -9.43 26.45
CA HIS A 29 -7.59 -8.29 25.92
C HIS A 29 -8.39 -7.56 24.84
N ARG A 30 -9.16 -8.29 24.03
CA ARG A 30 -10.16 -7.70 23.14
C ARG A 30 -11.28 -7.03 23.92
N GLU A 31 -11.68 -7.57 25.07
CA GLU A 31 -12.71 -7.02 25.94
C GLU A 31 -12.23 -5.78 26.69
N THR A 32 -10.96 -5.66 27.10
CA THR A 32 -10.41 -4.39 27.63
C THR A 32 -10.28 -3.32 26.54
N ILE A 33 -9.98 -3.70 25.29
CA ILE A 33 -10.02 -2.76 24.15
C ILE A 33 -11.49 -2.41 23.79
N ALA A 34 -12.42 -3.35 23.91
CA ALA A 34 -13.84 -3.14 23.59
C ALA A 34 -14.64 -2.45 24.72
N GLN A 35 -14.21 -2.54 25.98
CA GLN A 35 -14.80 -1.81 27.11
C GLN A 35 -14.15 -0.45 27.37
N ALA A 36 -12.95 -0.19 26.83
CA ALA A 36 -12.51 1.20 26.58
C ALA A 36 -13.29 1.86 25.43
N ALA A 37 -14.17 1.12 24.75
CA ALA A 37 -15.05 1.56 23.68
C ALA A 37 -16.54 1.39 24.04
N ALA A 38 -16.92 1.73 25.27
CA ALA A 38 -18.29 2.20 25.53
C ALA A 38 -18.32 3.70 25.19
N PRO A 39 -19.28 4.16 24.37
CA PRO A 39 -19.21 5.45 23.70
C PRO A 39 -19.60 6.56 24.68
N GLU A 40 -18.60 7.19 25.28
CA GLU A 40 -18.78 8.56 25.77
C GLU A 40 -18.81 9.45 24.53
N GLU A 41 -19.90 10.20 24.41
CA GLU A 41 -20.30 11.01 23.27
C GLU A 41 -19.26 12.12 22.98
N ILE A 42 -18.17 11.76 22.34
CA ILE A 42 -17.52 12.65 21.39
C ILE A 42 -18.07 12.19 20.05
N THR A 43 -19.05 12.92 19.53
CA THR A 43 -19.45 12.85 18.12
C THR A 43 -18.26 13.27 17.26
N ILE A 44 -17.27 12.40 17.15
CA ILE A 44 -16.43 12.33 15.96
C ILE A 44 -17.28 11.52 15.00
N GLU A 45 -18.03 12.22 14.15
CA GLU A 45 -18.49 11.62 12.92
C GLU A 45 -17.26 11.09 12.18
N VAL A 46 -16.93 9.81 12.38
CA VAL A 46 -16.08 9.09 11.42
C VAL A 46 -16.96 8.80 10.23
N HIS A 47 -17.28 9.86 9.49
CA HIS A 47 -17.44 9.71 8.05
C HIS A 47 -16.12 9.12 7.57
N PRO A 48 -16.10 7.99 6.83
CA PRO A 48 -14.97 7.72 5.97
C PRO A 48 -14.93 8.94 5.05
N LYS A 49 -14.03 9.90 5.32
CA LYS A 49 -13.82 11.02 4.41
C LYS A 49 -13.45 10.35 3.10
N GLU A 50 -14.37 10.35 2.15
CA GLU A 50 -14.03 10.08 0.76
C GLU A 50 -12.83 10.97 0.48
N GLN A 51 -11.67 10.35 0.28
CA GLN A 51 -10.45 11.10 0.05
C GLN A 51 -10.71 11.99 -1.15
N SER A 52 -10.58 13.29 -0.94
CA SER A 52 -10.84 14.23 -2.03
C SER A 52 -9.84 13.98 -3.15
N ALA A 53 -10.17 14.43 -4.37
CA ALA A 53 -9.23 14.36 -5.48
C ALA A 53 -7.88 15.01 -5.15
N GLU A 54 -7.90 16.06 -4.31
CA GLU A 54 -6.71 16.73 -3.78
C GLU A 54 -5.91 15.82 -2.85
N ASP A 55 -6.55 15.15 -1.89
CA ASP A 55 -5.88 14.22 -0.97
C ASP A 55 -5.21 13.07 -1.73
N ILE A 56 -5.93 12.51 -2.72
CA ILE A 56 -5.41 11.43 -3.56
C ILE A 56 -4.20 11.92 -4.37
N TYR A 57 -4.28 13.13 -4.94
CA TYR A 57 -3.17 13.71 -5.69
C TYR A 57 -1.94 13.92 -4.81
N MET A 58 -2.13 14.55 -3.65
CA MET A 58 -1.09 14.86 -2.68
C MET A 58 -0.38 13.59 -2.24
N LEU A 59 -1.15 12.57 -1.83
CA LEU A 59 -0.59 11.31 -1.38
C LEU A 59 0.23 10.64 -2.49
N ARG A 60 -0.33 10.56 -3.70
CA ARG A 60 0.27 9.80 -4.79
C ARG A 60 1.48 10.47 -5.43
N HIS A 61 1.47 11.80 -5.56
CA HIS A 61 2.46 12.53 -6.36
C HIS A 61 3.39 13.42 -5.53
N ILE A 62 3.04 13.76 -4.29
CA ILE A 62 3.84 14.67 -3.46
C ILE A 62 4.43 13.94 -2.26
N TYR A 63 3.60 13.31 -1.41
CA TYR A 63 4.05 12.79 -0.13
C TYR A 63 4.66 11.40 -0.16
N LEU A 64 4.28 10.53 -1.10
CA LEU A 64 4.78 9.16 -1.13
C LEU A 64 6.30 9.14 -1.25
N GLU A 65 6.99 8.91 -0.13
CA GLU A 65 8.44 8.82 -0.06
C GLU A 65 8.90 7.55 -0.76
N ARG A 66 10.01 7.67 -1.49
CA ARG A 66 10.67 6.56 -2.16
C ARG A 66 12.15 6.65 -2.00
N GLU A 67 12.80 5.54 -2.30
CA GLU A 67 14.22 5.57 -2.60
C GLU A 67 14.51 6.64 -3.66
N PRO A 68 15.57 7.44 -3.47
CA PRO A 68 15.97 8.45 -4.45
C PRO A 68 16.12 7.85 -5.85
N PHE A 69 15.75 8.61 -6.88
CA PHE A 69 15.92 8.19 -8.27
C PHE A 69 17.40 7.87 -8.56
N LYS A 70 17.69 6.65 -9.05
CA LYS A 70 19.06 6.15 -9.31
C LYS A 70 19.43 6.04 -10.81
N GLY A 71 18.55 6.49 -11.71
CA GLY A 71 18.76 6.38 -13.16
C GLY A 71 19.67 7.48 -13.73
N THR A 72 20.39 7.18 -14.80
CA THR A 72 21.22 8.17 -15.56
C THR A 72 20.63 8.54 -16.92
N LEU A 73 19.46 7.97 -17.27
CA LEU A 73 18.79 8.25 -18.55
C LEU A 73 18.32 9.70 -18.59
N THR A 74 18.79 10.45 -19.59
CA THR A 74 18.32 11.81 -19.87
C THR A 74 17.32 11.79 -21.02
N VAL A 75 16.14 12.36 -20.80
CA VAL A 75 15.08 12.49 -21.81
C VAL A 75 14.81 13.96 -22.12
N ARG A 76 14.54 14.27 -23.38
CA ARG A 76 14.13 15.63 -23.78
C ARG A 76 12.66 15.82 -23.45
N VAL A 77 12.37 16.81 -22.62
CA VAL A 77 11.01 17.21 -22.25
C VAL A 77 10.73 18.59 -22.85
N ARG A 78 9.49 18.83 -23.26
CA ARG A 78 9.09 20.14 -23.80
C ARG A 78 9.25 21.22 -22.71
N PRO A 79 9.75 22.43 -23.05
CA PRO A 79 10.00 23.49 -22.06
C PRO A 79 8.77 23.83 -21.21
N GLU A 80 7.59 23.90 -21.82
CA GLU A 80 6.34 24.20 -21.13
C GLU A 80 5.98 23.19 -20.03
N TYR A 81 6.37 21.93 -20.19
CA TYR A 81 6.16 20.90 -19.19
C TYR A 81 7.19 21.01 -18.07
N VAL A 82 8.44 21.32 -18.40
CA VAL A 82 9.49 21.58 -17.41
C VAL A 82 9.09 22.75 -16.51
N ASP A 83 8.58 23.84 -17.08
CA ASP A 83 8.12 25.00 -16.33
C ASP A 83 6.94 24.67 -15.42
N ARG A 84 5.99 23.85 -15.92
CA ARG A 84 4.86 23.40 -15.12
C ARG A 84 5.28 22.50 -13.97
N ILE A 85 6.20 21.55 -14.20
CA ILE A 85 6.74 20.67 -13.16
C ILE A 85 7.46 21.51 -12.10
N ARG A 86 8.30 22.46 -12.51
CA ARG A 86 9.01 23.37 -11.58
C ARG A 86 8.05 24.13 -10.69
N LYS A 87 6.95 24.67 -11.25
CA LYS A 87 5.93 25.35 -10.45
C LYS A 87 5.31 24.41 -9.42
N ILE A 88 4.93 23.20 -9.82
CA ILE A 88 4.34 22.20 -8.90
C ILE A 88 5.31 21.85 -7.77
N THR A 89 6.56 21.51 -8.09
CA THR A 89 7.55 21.13 -7.06
C THR A 89 7.91 22.29 -6.14
N ALA A 90 7.89 23.52 -6.65
CA ALA A 90 8.21 24.71 -5.86
C ALA A 90 7.05 25.16 -4.96
N THR A 91 5.80 25.08 -5.43
CA THR A 91 4.65 25.59 -4.67
C THR A 91 3.94 24.50 -3.87
N ILE A 92 3.68 23.34 -4.47
CA ILE A 92 2.93 22.23 -3.85
C ILE A 92 3.88 21.31 -3.10
N GLY A 93 5.06 21.05 -3.66
CA GLY A 93 6.12 20.27 -3.03
C GLY A 93 7.01 21.07 -2.07
N ASP A 94 6.69 22.35 -1.83
CA ASP A 94 7.39 23.28 -0.93
C ASP A 94 8.92 23.31 -1.10
N ASN A 95 9.40 23.21 -2.34
CA ASN A 95 10.83 23.10 -2.70
C ASN A 95 11.59 21.89 -2.10
N HIS A 96 10.89 21.01 -1.37
CA HIS A 96 11.42 19.79 -0.78
C HIS A 96 11.25 18.57 -1.69
N LEU A 97 10.52 18.72 -2.79
CA LEU A 97 10.33 17.67 -3.80
C LEU A 97 11.23 17.89 -5.02
N PRO A 98 12.27 17.06 -5.23
CA PRO A 98 13.07 17.12 -6.45
C PRO A 98 12.24 16.89 -7.71
N ILE A 99 12.61 17.56 -8.81
CA ILE A 99 11.96 17.38 -10.13
C ILE A 99 12.01 15.91 -10.56
N SER A 100 13.14 15.23 -10.35
CA SER A 100 13.31 13.80 -10.65
C SER A 100 12.29 12.94 -9.92
N ASP A 101 12.06 13.24 -8.65
CA ASP A 101 11.20 12.44 -7.78
C ASP A 101 9.72 12.67 -8.13
N TYR A 102 9.34 13.90 -8.44
CA TYR A 102 7.99 14.17 -8.96
C TYR A 102 7.74 13.43 -10.28
N VAL A 103 8.71 13.45 -11.20
CA VAL A 103 8.61 12.72 -12.47
C VAL A 103 8.51 11.21 -12.24
N ASP A 104 9.33 10.63 -11.35
CA ASP A 104 9.25 9.21 -10.98
C ASP A 104 7.85 8.84 -10.43
N LYS A 105 7.30 9.67 -9.55
CA LYS A 105 5.97 9.45 -8.97
C LYS A 105 4.87 9.48 -10.02
N VAL A 106 4.91 10.46 -10.95
CA VAL A 106 3.97 10.55 -12.08
C VAL A 106 4.09 9.33 -13.00
N LEU A 107 5.32 8.91 -13.34
CA LEU A 107 5.54 7.75 -14.20
C LEU A 107 5.00 6.48 -13.57
N LYS A 108 5.29 6.23 -12.28
CA LYS A 108 4.73 5.07 -11.61
C LYS A 108 3.21 5.15 -11.52
N ALA A 109 2.63 6.30 -11.21
CA ALA A 109 1.18 6.45 -11.19
C ALA A 109 0.56 6.03 -12.54
N HIS A 110 1.14 6.52 -13.63
CA HIS A 110 0.75 6.11 -14.97
C HIS A 110 0.88 4.59 -15.20
N PHE A 111 2.02 3.99 -14.84
CA PHE A 111 2.23 2.56 -15.02
C PHE A 111 1.31 1.70 -14.16
N ASP A 112 1.02 2.11 -12.93
CA ASP A 112 0.11 1.39 -12.05
C ASP A 112 -1.32 1.43 -12.59
N ASP A 113 -1.80 2.60 -13.04
CA ASP A 113 -3.16 2.76 -13.58
C ASP A 113 -3.36 2.02 -14.89
N ASN A 114 -2.32 1.93 -15.72
CA ASN A 114 -2.40 1.39 -17.07
C ASN A 114 -1.79 0.00 -17.20
N ARG A 115 -1.38 -0.63 -16.08
CA ARG A 115 -0.61 -1.89 -16.09
C ARG A 115 -1.25 -2.97 -16.96
N GLU A 116 -2.54 -3.23 -16.77
CA GLU A 116 -3.25 -4.28 -17.50
C GLU A 116 -3.32 -3.98 -19.01
N ILE A 117 -3.60 -2.73 -19.37
CA ILE A 117 -3.70 -2.27 -20.76
C ILE A 117 -2.34 -2.35 -21.45
N ILE A 118 -1.30 -1.82 -20.81
CA ILE A 118 0.08 -1.86 -21.32
C ILE A 118 0.49 -3.32 -21.57
N ASN A 119 0.25 -4.21 -20.60
CA ASN A 119 0.60 -5.62 -20.72
C ASN A 119 -0.21 -6.34 -21.81
N ALA A 120 -1.48 -6.01 -21.99
CA ALA A 120 -2.31 -6.56 -23.06
C ALA A 120 -1.77 -6.17 -24.44
N LEU A 121 -1.49 -4.88 -24.65
CA LEU A 121 -0.92 -4.36 -25.90
C LEU A 121 0.46 -4.95 -26.19
N TYR A 122 1.31 -5.11 -25.18
CA TYR A 122 2.61 -5.79 -25.35
C TYR A 122 2.46 -7.22 -25.85
N ARG A 123 1.51 -8.00 -25.28
CA ARG A 123 1.28 -9.38 -25.72
C ARG A 123 0.72 -9.44 -27.14
N GLU A 124 -0.22 -8.56 -27.48
CA GLU A 124 -0.77 -8.46 -28.83
C GLU A 124 0.34 -8.17 -29.85
N LYS A 125 1.13 -7.12 -29.62
CA LYS A 125 2.18 -6.70 -30.56
C LYS A 125 3.37 -7.65 -30.61
N ALA A 126 3.76 -8.26 -29.48
CA ALA A 126 4.75 -9.33 -29.50
C ALA A 126 4.25 -10.53 -30.30
N GLY A 127 2.99 -10.94 -30.10
CA GLY A 127 2.37 -12.02 -30.87
C GLY A 127 2.24 -11.72 -32.37
N GLU A 128 2.00 -10.47 -32.76
CA GLU A 128 2.01 -10.03 -34.16
C GLU A 128 3.42 -10.09 -34.78
N LEU A 129 4.45 -9.63 -34.06
CA LEU A 129 5.85 -9.66 -34.50
C LEU A 129 6.36 -11.09 -34.79
N PHE A 130 5.84 -12.10 -34.10
CA PHE A 130 6.17 -13.52 -34.34
C PHE A 130 5.33 -14.18 -35.44
N LYS A 131 4.24 -13.56 -35.91
CA LYS A 131 3.35 -14.09 -36.96
C LYS A 131 3.66 -13.58 -38.36
N THR A 132 4.34 -12.45 -38.49
CA THR A 132 4.72 -11.85 -39.79
C THR A 132 5.98 -12.46 -40.42
N GLY A 133 6.43 -13.63 -39.96
CA GLY A 133 7.66 -14.29 -40.40
C GLY A 133 7.47 -15.63 -41.13
N GLU A 134 6.24 -16.03 -41.48
CA GLU A 134 5.93 -17.24 -42.27
C GLU A 134 5.50 -16.93 -43.70
#